data_AF-A0A4V3SJM3-F1
#
_entry.id   AF-A0A4V3SJM3-F1
#
_cell.length_a   1.000
_cell.length_b   1.000
_cell.length_c   1.000
_cell.angle_alpha   90.00
_cell.angle_beta   90.00
_cell.angle_gamma   90.00
#
_symmetry.space_group_name_H-M   'P 1'
#
loop_
_entity.id
_entity.type
_entity.pdbx_description
1 polymer ?
#
loop_
_entity_poly.entity_id
_entity_poly.type
_entity_poly.pdbx_seq_one_letter_code
_entity_poly.pdbx_strand_id
1 'polypeptide(L)'
;MAFPNPFARDTEGQQRNISAYKVLTILSWLLQFVYTIYVSISYNHRGWFGHNHGHPAATPFTLNGIFVEIFWIVLYIMQIVYIWHLFSNREHFVNPAASVGSHFILYNFLQFLWVFCWTHGGLYLFALIILIINFFNLLSLYLRHATSPRLIHLATTVMPLTFNFFMIYWNGAVVVHAYGHLVARILANIAIWGVLVYALFFLVAFKDYYVGFTTSYLAFALAVGQLGTKAIALQWPFAFTIAGLTFIASALAAFPGIFGENTGLEGSGRRGERAPLLQEDA
;
A
#
# COMPACT_ATOMS: atom_id res chain seq x y z
N MET A 1 -40.52 18.22 0.89
CA MET A 1 -39.30 18.31 0.07
C MET A 1 -38.14 17.83 0.93
N ALA A 2 -37.52 16.70 0.58
CA ALA A 2 -36.35 16.22 1.32
C ALA A 2 -35.13 17.06 0.90
N PHE A 3 -34.41 17.64 1.86
CA PHE A 3 -33.16 18.31 1.58
C PHE A 3 -32.14 17.29 1.04
N PRO A 4 -31.46 17.55 -0.08
CA PRO A 4 -30.39 16.69 -0.55
C PRO A 4 -29.34 16.61 0.54
N ASN A 5 -28.97 15.39 0.95
CA ASN A 5 -27.93 15.19 1.95
C ASN A 5 -26.60 15.75 1.38
N PRO A 6 -26.02 16.82 1.95
CA PRO A 6 -24.78 17.41 1.44
C PRO A 6 -23.56 16.49 1.62
N PHE A 7 -23.72 15.39 2.37
CA PHE A 7 -22.73 14.34 2.53
C PHE A 7 -23.02 13.11 1.66
N ALA A 8 -24.07 13.13 0.83
CA ALA A 8 -24.31 12.08 -0.14
C ALA A 8 -23.22 12.10 -1.22
N ARG A 9 -22.86 10.92 -1.69
CA ARG A 9 -21.85 10.74 -2.73
C ARG A 9 -22.33 11.43 -4.01
N ASP A 10 -21.61 12.46 -4.45
CA ASP A 10 -21.88 13.15 -5.70
C ASP A 10 -21.47 12.27 -6.89
N THR A 11 -22.42 11.46 -7.36
CA THR A 11 -22.26 10.61 -8.53
C THR A 11 -22.20 11.42 -9.83
N GLU A 12 -22.86 12.57 -9.87
CA GLU A 12 -22.96 13.42 -11.06
C GLU A 12 -21.67 14.21 -11.30
N GLY A 13 -21.07 14.76 -10.24
CA GLY A 13 -19.76 15.42 -10.29
C GLY A 13 -18.62 14.46 -10.67
N GLN A 14 -18.70 13.20 -10.24
CA GLN A 14 -17.71 12.18 -10.57
C GLN A 14 -17.75 11.81 -12.07
N GLN A 15 -18.96 11.73 -12.67
CA GLN A 15 -19.14 11.45 -14.10
C GLN A 15 -18.70 12.64 -14.99
N ARG A 16 -19.02 13.86 -14.58
CA ARG A 16 -18.66 15.08 -15.34
C ARG A 16 -17.15 15.31 -15.44
N ASN A 17 -16.38 14.80 -14.47
CA ASN A 17 -14.93 15.01 -14.37
C ASN A 17 -14.09 13.80 -14.82
N ILE A 18 -14.67 12.76 -15.44
CA ILE A 18 -13.92 11.56 -15.89
C ILE A 18 -12.75 11.94 -16.80
N SER A 19 -12.94 12.90 -17.71
CA SER A 19 -11.88 13.38 -18.61
C SER A 19 -10.71 13.99 -17.85
N ALA A 20 -10.99 14.80 -16.82
CA ALA A 20 -9.96 15.38 -15.96
C ALA A 20 -9.23 14.28 -15.17
N TYR A 21 -9.95 13.30 -14.63
CA TYR A 21 -9.34 12.16 -13.95
C TYR A 21 -8.44 11.34 -14.86
N LYS A 22 -8.86 11.07 -16.10
CA LYS A 22 -8.03 10.37 -17.11
C LYS A 22 -6.70 11.09 -17.34
N VAL A 23 -6.75 12.40 -17.59
CA VAL A 23 -5.56 13.22 -17.85
C VAL A 23 -4.67 13.30 -16.61
N LEU A 24 -5.22 13.67 -15.46
CA LEU A 24 -4.45 13.85 -14.22
C LEU A 24 -3.88 12.52 -13.71
N THR A 25 -4.58 11.40 -13.91
CA THR A 25 -4.07 10.06 -13.56
C THR A 25 -2.82 9.74 -14.37
N ILE A 26 -2.84 9.95 -15.69
CA ILE A 26 -1.66 9.73 -16.55
C ILE A 26 -0.52 10.66 -16.14
N LEU A 27 -0.80 11.96 -16.00
CA LEU A 27 0.24 12.95 -15.69
C LEU A 27 0.90 12.69 -14.33
N SER A 28 0.11 12.41 -13.29
CA SER A 28 0.63 12.13 -11.95
C SER A 28 1.41 10.81 -11.92
N TRP A 29 0.91 9.76 -12.60
CA TRP A 29 1.60 8.48 -12.69
C TRP A 29 2.93 8.60 -13.45
N LEU A 30 2.94 9.27 -14.60
CA LEU A 30 4.17 9.52 -15.37
C LEU A 30 5.17 10.36 -14.57
N LEU A 31 4.71 11.41 -13.88
CA LEU A 31 5.56 12.23 -13.01
C LEU A 31 6.26 11.36 -11.96
N GLN A 32 5.50 10.52 -11.25
CA GLN A 32 6.04 9.64 -10.22
C GLN A 32 6.99 8.59 -10.81
N PHE A 33 6.58 7.91 -11.89
CA PHE A 33 7.32 6.83 -12.51
C PHE A 33 8.64 7.33 -13.11
N VAL A 34 8.57 8.33 -14.00
CA VAL A 34 9.75 8.87 -14.70
C VAL A 34 10.74 9.45 -13.70
N TYR A 35 10.26 10.19 -12.69
CA TYR A 35 11.15 10.76 -11.69
C TYR A 35 11.86 9.69 -10.85
N THR A 36 11.14 8.63 -10.46
CA THR A 36 11.73 7.50 -9.71
C THR A 36 12.81 6.80 -10.53
N ILE A 37 12.56 6.56 -11.83
CA ILE A 37 13.55 5.96 -12.74
C ILE A 37 14.76 6.90 -12.94
N TYR A 38 14.52 8.19 -13.17
CA TYR A 38 15.58 9.20 -13.34
C TYR A 38 16.52 9.23 -12.13
N VAL A 39 15.96 9.28 -10.92
CA VAL A 39 16.73 9.22 -9.67
C VAL A 39 17.49 7.90 -9.57
N SER A 40 16.83 6.77 -9.83
CA SER A 40 17.46 5.46 -9.72
C SER A 40 18.72 5.33 -10.58
N ILE A 41 18.70 5.90 -11.79
CA ILE A 41 19.84 5.87 -12.71
C ILE A 41 20.91 6.86 -12.26
N SER A 42 20.51 8.08 -11.90
CA SER A 42 21.42 9.18 -11.56
C SER A 42 22.23 8.92 -10.28
N TYR A 43 21.67 8.21 -9.31
CA TYR A 43 22.33 7.92 -8.02
C TYR A 43 23.06 6.57 -7.98
N ASN A 44 23.43 6.04 -9.16
CA ASN A 44 24.41 4.97 -9.41
C ASN A 44 24.26 3.71 -8.51
N HIS A 45 23.41 2.77 -8.95
CA HIS A 45 23.30 1.38 -8.46
C HIS A 45 22.92 1.17 -6.99
N ARG A 46 22.32 2.17 -6.31
CA ARG A 46 21.79 2.02 -4.94
C ARG A 46 20.34 1.50 -4.87
N GLY A 47 19.81 1.05 -6.00
CA GLY A 47 18.41 0.65 -6.22
C GLY A 47 17.44 1.83 -6.30
N TRP A 48 16.20 1.59 -6.75
CA TRP A 48 15.22 2.64 -7.14
C TRP A 48 14.94 3.69 -6.05
N PHE A 49 15.23 3.37 -4.79
CA PHE A 49 14.96 4.22 -3.63
C PHE A 49 16.16 4.34 -2.67
N GLY A 50 17.35 3.89 -3.07
CA GLY A 50 18.54 4.00 -2.23
C GLY A 50 18.54 3.10 -0.98
N HIS A 51 17.73 2.03 -0.94
CA HIS A 51 17.62 1.09 0.19
C HIS A 51 18.88 0.22 0.42
N ASN A 52 19.96 0.46 -0.30
CA ASN A 52 21.16 -0.38 -0.18
C ASN A 52 21.96 -0.06 1.09
N HIS A 53 22.53 -1.12 1.69
CA HIS A 53 23.40 -1.08 2.88
C HIS A 53 24.61 -0.14 2.78
N GLY A 54 24.93 0.37 1.60
CA GLY A 54 25.97 1.37 1.35
C GLY A 54 25.52 2.83 1.52
N HIS A 55 24.25 3.09 1.84
CA HIS A 55 23.81 4.44 2.24
C HIS A 55 24.16 4.69 3.71
N PRO A 56 24.56 5.91 4.11
CA PRO A 56 24.65 6.31 5.52
C PRO A 56 23.31 6.19 6.29
N ALA A 57 22.24 5.74 5.64
CA ALA A 57 20.89 5.55 6.16
C ALA A 57 20.51 4.07 6.37
N ALA A 58 21.48 3.18 6.59
CA ALA A 58 21.18 1.79 6.95
C ALA A 58 20.57 1.74 8.37
N THR A 59 19.29 1.42 8.45
CA THR A 59 18.53 1.32 9.72
C THR A 59 18.06 -0.12 9.94
N PRO A 60 17.57 -0.46 11.15
CA PRO A 60 16.93 -1.76 11.40
C PRO A 60 15.72 -2.05 10.50
N PHE A 61 15.15 -1.04 9.83
CA PHE A 61 14.02 -1.20 8.92
C PHE A 61 14.43 -1.15 7.44
N THR A 62 15.73 -1.18 7.14
CA THR A 62 16.20 -1.25 5.76
C THR A 62 15.81 -2.57 5.12
N LEU A 63 15.03 -2.48 4.04
CA LEU A 63 14.59 -3.59 3.21
C LEU A 63 15.70 -4.00 2.21
N ASN A 64 15.69 -5.26 1.77
CA ASN A 64 16.51 -5.68 0.65
C ASN A 64 16.08 -4.98 -0.65
N GLY A 65 17.01 -4.31 -1.32
CA GLY A 65 16.75 -3.53 -2.54
C GLY A 65 16.15 -4.35 -3.69
N ILE A 66 16.59 -5.60 -3.90
CA ILE A 66 16.12 -6.45 -5.01
C ILE A 66 14.63 -6.77 -4.83
N PHE A 67 14.23 -7.17 -3.62
CA PHE A 67 12.83 -7.47 -3.36
C PHE A 67 11.95 -6.22 -3.48
N VAL A 68 12.44 -5.06 -3.05
CA VAL A 68 11.74 -3.77 -3.23
C VAL A 68 11.60 -3.43 -4.71
N GLU A 69 12.62 -3.64 -5.55
CA GLU A 69 12.53 -3.40 -6.99
C GLU A 69 11.48 -4.30 -7.65
N ILE A 70 11.48 -5.60 -7.34
CA ILE A 70 10.45 -6.54 -7.83
C ILE A 70 9.05 -6.06 -7.40
N PHE A 71 8.90 -5.64 -6.14
CA PHE A 71 7.63 -5.10 -5.64
C PHE A 71 7.14 -3.92 -6.48
N TRP A 72 8.02 -2.97 -6.78
CA TRP A 72 7.67 -1.78 -7.56
C TRP A 72 7.40 -2.09 -9.03
N ILE A 73 8.12 -3.02 -9.63
CA ILE A 73 7.82 -3.50 -10.99
C ILE A 73 6.41 -4.09 -11.05
N VAL A 74 6.06 -4.97 -10.10
CA VAL A 74 4.72 -5.55 -10.02
C VAL A 74 3.67 -4.48 -9.78
N LEU A 75 3.92 -3.54 -8.86
CA LEU A 75 3.03 -2.42 -8.59
C LEU A 75 2.77 -1.60 -9.86
N TYR A 76 3.81 -1.24 -10.61
CA TYR A 76 3.65 -0.47 -11.84
C TYR A 76 2.87 -1.20 -12.92
N ILE A 77 3.09 -2.50 -13.10
CA ILE A 77 2.29 -3.32 -14.02
C ILE A 77 0.82 -3.29 -13.60
N MET A 78 0.54 -3.49 -12.31
CA MET A 78 -0.84 -3.45 -11.78
C MET A 78 -1.47 -2.07 -11.93
N GLN A 79 -0.70 -0.99 -11.75
CA GLN A 79 -1.18 0.37 -11.97
C GLN A 79 -1.51 0.66 -13.43
N ILE A 80 -0.73 0.12 -14.38
CA ILE A 80 -1.06 0.21 -15.81
C ILE A 80 -2.39 -0.50 -16.09
N VAL A 81 -2.64 -1.67 -15.50
CA VAL A 81 -3.93 -2.38 -15.60
C VAL A 81 -5.07 -1.55 -15.02
N TYR A 82 -4.87 -0.89 -13.88
CA TYR A 82 -5.83 0.06 -13.32
C TYR A 82 -6.12 1.24 -14.28
N ILE A 83 -5.07 1.85 -14.84
CA ILE A 83 -5.22 2.94 -15.80
C ILE A 83 -6.02 2.44 -17.00
N TRP A 84 -5.74 1.25 -17.52
CA TRP A 84 -6.51 0.68 -18.63
C TRP A 84 -8.00 0.53 -18.30
N HIS A 85 -8.36 0.11 -17.08
CA HIS A 85 -9.76 0.08 -16.64
C HIS A 85 -10.43 1.45 -16.64
N LEU A 86 -9.70 2.52 -16.29
CA LEU A 86 -10.20 3.90 -16.34
C LEU A 86 -10.50 4.37 -17.78
N PHE A 87 -9.81 3.83 -18.78
CA PHE A 87 -10.02 4.12 -20.21
C PHE A 87 -10.98 3.15 -20.90
N SER A 88 -11.54 2.17 -20.20
CA SER A 88 -12.52 1.25 -20.77
C SER A 88 -13.79 1.98 -21.22
N ASN A 89 -14.50 1.41 -22.21
CA ASN A 89 -15.84 1.90 -22.61
C ASN A 89 -16.96 1.30 -21.76
N ARG A 90 -16.65 0.35 -20.86
CA ARG A 90 -17.64 -0.34 -20.03
C ARG A 90 -17.76 0.34 -18.67
N GLU A 91 -18.96 0.78 -18.33
CA GLU A 91 -19.24 1.49 -17.07
C GLU A 91 -18.83 0.71 -15.82
N HIS A 92 -18.93 -0.63 -15.87
CA HIS A 92 -18.55 -1.53 -14.78
C HIS A 92 -17.04 -1.47 -14.43
N PHE A 93 -16.18 -1.01 -15.34
CA PHE A 93 -14.76 -0.80 -15.07
C PHE A 93 -14.45 0.67 -14.76
N VAL A 94 -15.08 1.59 -15.49
CA VAL A 94 -14.80 3.03 -15.37
C VAL A 94 -15.31 3.60 -14.06
N ASN A 95 -16.53 3.28 -13.62
CA ASN A 95 -17.12 3.88 -12.43
C ASN A 95 -16.34 3.56 -11.15
N PRO A 96 -15.93 2.29 -10.89
CA PRO A 96 -15.04 1.97 -9.78
C PRO A 96 -13.66 2.63 -9.91
N ALA A 97 -13.07 2.63 -11.11
CA ALA A 97 -11.76 3.22 -11.35
C ALA A 97 -11.76 4.75 -11.13
N ALA A 98 -12.79 5.45 -11.60
CA ALA A 98 -12.95 6.88 -11.40
C ALA A 98 -13.14 7.24 -9.92
N SER A 99 -13.71 6.33 -9.11
CA SER A 99 -13.99 6.60 -7.70
C SER A 99 -12.74 6.63 -6.83
N VAL A 100 -11.70 5.91 -7.24
CA VAL A 100 -10.40 5.89 -6.57
C VAL A 100 -9.42 6.91 -7.17
N GLY A 101 -9.79 7.57 -8.27
CA GLY A 101 -8.92 8.38 -9.09
C GLY A 101 -8.27 9.56 -8.35
N SER A 102 -9.03 10.30 -7.55
CA SER A 102 -8.50 11.42 -6.77
C SER A 102 -7.42 10.99 -5.77
N HIS A 103 -7.67 9.89 -5.05
CA HIS A 103 -6.71 9.31 -4.11
C HIS A 103 -5.46 8.78 -4.80
N PHE A 104 -5.62 8.18 -5.99
CA PHE A 104 -4.51 7.70 -6.82
C PHE A 104 -3.63 8.85 -7.33
N ILE A 105 -4.24 9.93 -7.83
CA ILE A 105 -3.52 11.14 -8.28
C ILE A 105 -2.72 11.73 -7.11
N LEU A 106 -3.38 11.91 -5.96
CA LEU A 106 -2.74 12.44 -4.76
C LEU A 106 -1.61 11.51 -4.27
N TYR A 107 -1.83 10.19 -4.31
CA TYR A 107 -0.80 9.20 -3.97
C TYR A 107 0.45 9.37 -4.84
N ASN A 108 0.31 9.41 -6.17
CA ASN A 108 1.46 9.53 -7.06
C ASN A 108 2.21 10.85 -6.83
N PHE A 109 1.48 11.94 -6.62
CA PHE A 109 2.09 13.24 -6.34
C PHE A 109 2.85 13.25 -5.01
N LEU A 110 2.24 12.73 -3.93
CA LEU A 110 2.90 12.62 -2.63
C LEU A 110 4.09 11.65 -2.67
N GLN A 111 3.97 10.55 -3.41
CA GLN A 111 5.06 9.61 -3.61
C GLN A 111 6.24 10.25 -4.37
N PHE A 112 5.95 11.04 -5.40
CA PHE A 112 6.96 11.87 -6.09
C PHE A 112 7.64 12.83 -5.11
N LEU A 113 6.86 13.59 -4.33
CA LEU A 113 7.41 14.54 -3.35
C LEU A 113 8.28 13.84 -2.30
N TRP A 114 7.88 12.65 -1.85
CA TRP A 114 8.67 11.85 -0.94
C TRP A 114 10.03 11.47 -1.55
N VAL A 115 10.05 10.91 -2.77
CA VAL A 115 11.30 10.58 -3.48
C VAL A 115 12.16 11.83 -3.69
N PHE A 116 11.54 12.96 -4.05
CA PHE A 116 12.23 14.23 -4.22
C PHE A 116 12.92 14.67 -2.92
N CYS A 117 12.16 14.75 -1.80
CA CYS A 117 12.70 15.12 -0.50
C CYS A 117 13.77 14.15 -0.01
N TRP A 118 13.59 12.85 -0.26
CA TRP A 118 14.54 11.82 0.14
C TRP A 118 15.90 11.95 -0.56
N THR A 119 15.89 12.23 -1.86
CA THR A 119 17.07 12.24 -2.71
C THR A 119 17.88 13.54 -2.63
N HIS A 120 17.23 14.64 -2.23
CA HIS A 120 17.85 15.96 -2.14
C HIS A 120 18.55 16.25 -0.80
N GLY A 121 18.79 15.22 0.02
CA GLY A 121 19.73 15.24 1.16
C GLY A 121 19.47 16.35 2.19
N GLY A 122 18.65 16.08 3.20
CA GLY A 122 18.42 17.01 4.33
C GLY A 122 16.95 17.24 4.69
N LEU A 123 16.03 16.79 3.84
CA LEU A 123 14.58 16.95 4.05
C LEU A 123 13.91 15.68 4.60
N TYR A 124 14.63 14.88 5.39
CA TYR A 124 14.13 13.58 5.89
C TYR A 124 12.88 13.71 6.76
N LEU A 125 12.76 14.79 7.53
CA LEU A 125 11.56 15.05 8.34
C LEU A 125 10.36 15.39 7.46
N PHE A 126 10.55 16.21 6.41
CA PHE A 126 9.50 16.51 5.44
C PHE A 126 9.08 15.26 4.67
N ALA A 127 10.05 14.43 4.27
CA ALA A 127 9.78 13.13 3.66
C ALA A 127 8.89 12.25 4.56
N LEU A 128 9.17 12.20 5.87
CA LEU A 128 8.34 11.47 6.83
C LEU A 128 6.92 12.05 6.94
N ILE A 129 6.78 13.38 7.01
CA ILE A 129 5.46 14.05 7.04
C ILE A 129 4.66 13.72 5.79
N ILE A 130 5.28 13.75 4.61
CA ILE A 130 4.65 13.40 3.34
C ILE A 130 4.16 11.94 3.36
N LEU A 131 4.97 11.00 3.85
CA LEU A 131 4.56 9.60 4.00
C LEU A 131 3.35 9.46 4.94
N ILE A 132 3.32 10.17 6.06
CA ILE A 132 2.19 10.13 7.01
C ILE A 132 0.92 10.67 6.35
N ILE A 133 1.00 11.80 5.63
CA ILE A 133 -0.13 12.35 4.87
C ILE A 133 -0.60 11.33 3.83
N ASN A 134 0.33 10.70 3.11
CA ASN A 134 0.02 9.69 2.11
C ASN A 134 -0.61 8.43 2.72
N PHE A 135 -0.19 8.05 3.93
CA PHE A 135 -0.77 6.93 4.68
C PHE A 135 -2.25 7.20 4.98
N PHE A 136 -2.60 8.40 5.46
CA PHE A 136 -3.99 8.75 5.71
C PHE A 136 -4.81 8.88 4.43
N ASN A 137 -4.21 9.36 3.33
CA ASN A 137 -4.85 9.35 2.01
C ASN A 137 -5.22 7.92 1.58
N LEU A 138 -4.28 6.98 1.68
CA LEU A 138 -4.48 5.58 1.30
C LEU A 138 -5.38 4.82 2.28
N LEU A 139 -5.30 5.13 3.58
CA LEU A 139 -6.18 4.55 4.60
C LEU A 139 -7.62 5.02 4.39
N SER A 140 -7.83 6.30 4.08
CA SER A 140 -9.15 6.84 3.72
C SER A 140 -9.70 6.16 2.46
N LEU A 141 -8.86 5.98 1.44
CA LEU A 141 -9.23 5.22 0.23
C LEU A 141 -9.65 3.78 0.60
N TYR A 142 -8.85 3.10 1.43
CA TYR A 142 -9.13 1.75 1.88
C TYR A 142 -10.49 1.66 2.58
N LEU A 143 -10.73 2.52 3.57
CA LEU A 143 -11.96 2.50 4.37
C LEU A 143 -13.21 2.87 3.55
N ARG A 144 -13.08 3.79 2.58
CA ARG A 144 -14.19 4.23 1.73
C ARG A 144 -14.50 3.28 0.59
N HIS A 145 -13.49 2.58 0.09
CA HIS A 145 -13.57 1.78 -1.13
C HIS A 145 -13.05 0.34 -0.93
N ALA A 146 -13.27 -0.23 0.27
CA ALA A 146 -12.81 -1.57 0.66
C ALA A 146 -13.35 -2.70 -0.25
N THR A 147 -14.46 -2.47 -0.93
CA THR A 147 -15.12 -3.45 -1.83
C THR A 147 -14.83 -3.22 -3.31
N SER A 148 -13.84 -2.37 -3.64
CA SER A 148 -13.42 -2.13 -5.03
C SER A 148 -13.02 -3.43 -5.73
N PRO A 149 -13.17 -3.53 -7.07
CA PRO A 149 -12.70 -4.67 -7.83
C PRO A 149 -11.24 -5.00 -7.48
N ARG A 150 -10.96 -6.28 -7.25
CA ARG A 150 -9.70 -6.76 -6.63
C ARG A 150 -8.43 -6.20 -7.28
N LEU A 151 -8.39 -6.16 -8.62
CA LEU A 151 -7.23 -5.64 -9.36
C LEU A 151 -7.04 -4.13 -9.16
N ILE A 152 -8.13 -3.37 -9.09
CA ILE A 152 -8.09 -1.92 -8.79
C ILE A 152 -7.62 -1.73 -7.35
N HIS A 153 -8.24 -2.43 -6.40
CA HIS A 153 -7.91 -2.37 -4.97
C HIS A 153 -6.44 -2.71 -4.70
N LEU A 154 -5.92 -3.75 -5.36
CA LEU A 154 -4.52 -4.16 -5.21
C LEU A 154 -3.56 -3.07 -5.71
N ALA A 155 -3.81 -2.53 -6.91
CA ALA A 155 -2.95 -1.56 -7.58
C ALA A 155 -2.95 -0.17 -6.94
N THR A 156 -4.12 0.30 -6.48
CA THR A 156 -4.30 1.69 -6.01
C THR A 156 -4.25 1.81 -4.51
N THR A 157 -4.51 0.73 -3.77
CA THR A 157 -4.72 0.80 -2.32
C THR A 157 -3.77 -0.12 -1.57
N VAL A 158 -3.88 -1.44 -1.74
CA VAL A 158 -3.20 -2.43 -0.87
C VAL A 158 -1.69 -2.35 -0.97
N MET A 159 -1.14 -2.46 -2.18
CA MET A 159 0.30 -2.43 -2.40
C MET A 159 0.88 -1.05 -2.00
N PRO A 160 0.31 0.09 -2.49
CA PRO A 160 0.72 1.42 -2.02
C PRO A 160 0.70 1.59 -0.50
N LEU A 161 -0.40 1.20 0.16
CA LEU A 161 -0.59 1.40 1.60
C LEU A 161 0.43 0.63 2.41
N THR A 162 0.65 -0.64 2.05
CA THR A 162 1.60 -1.51 2.74
C THR A 162 3.02 -0.98 2.57
N PHE A 163 3.42 -0.63 1.34
CA PHE A 163 4.75 -0.05 1.12
C PHE A 163 4.95 1.24 1.91
N ASN A 164 3.97 2.14 1.87
CA ASN A 164 4.02 3.41 2.57
C ASN A 164 4.13 3.22 4.10
N PHE A 165 3.47 2.21 4.67
CA PHE A 165 3.62 1.85 6.09
C PHE A 165 5.06 1.44 6.43
N PHE A 166 5.69 0.57 5.64
CA PHE A 166 7.11 0.22 5.84
C PHE A 166 8.04 1.43 5.70
N MET A 167 7.75 2.33 4.76
CA MET A 167 8.55 3.54 4.56
C MET A 167 8.46 4.50 5.74
N ILE A 168 7.32 4.58 6.43
CA ILE A 168 7.20 5.38 7.67
C ILE A 168 8.19 4.86 8.73
N TYR A 169 8.29 3.54 8.92
CA TYR A 169 9.25 2.95 9.85
C TYR A 169 10.69 3.23 9.44
N TRP A 170 11.00 3.02 8.15
CA TRP A 170 12.34 3.22 7.63
C TRP A 170 12.80 4.68 7.68
N ASN A 171 12.00 5.60 7.13
CA ASN A 171 12.29 7.03 7.13
C ASN A 171 12.25 7.59 8.56
N GLY A 172 11.34 7.11 9.42
CA GLY A 172 11.27 7.50 10.83
C GLY A 172 12.55 7.14 11.58
N ALA A 173 13.07 5.93 11.37
CA ALA A 173 14.35 5.49 11.94
C ALA A 173 15.53 6.37 11.48
N VAL A 174 15.51 6.86 10.23
CA VAL A 174 16.52 7.79 9.71
C VAL A 174 16.43 9.17 10.37
N VAL A 175 15.21 9.70 10.57
CA VAL A 175 14.98 11.01 11.21
C VAL A 175 15.46 11.01 12.67
N VAL A 176 15.27 9.93 13.40
CA VAL A 176 15.72 9.82 14.81
C VAL A 176 17.18 9.37 14.93
N HIS A 177 17.92 9.34 13.82
CA HIS A 177 19.32 8.89 13.78
C HIS A 177 19.54 7.52 14.43
N ALA A 178 18.68 6.53 14.13
CA ALA A 178 18.72 5.18 14.67
C ALA A 178 19.90 4.33 14.12
N TYR A 179 21.12 4.87 14.18
CA TYR A 179 22.35 4.26 13.65
C TYR A 179 23.11 3.54 14.76
N GLY A 180 22.95 2.22 14.84
CA GLY A 180 23.89 1.35 15.55
C GLY A 180 23.90 1.41 17.09
N HIS A 181 23.17 2.32 17.75
CA HIS A 181 23.10 2.38 19.21
C HIS A 181 22.08 1.38 19.79
N LEU A 182 22.34 0.87 21.00
CA LEU A 182 21.56 -0.20 21.63
C LEU A 182 20.08 0.16 21.83
N VAL A 183 19.78 1.37 22.31
CA VAL A 183 18.40 1.82 22.57
C VAL A 183 17.57 1.82 21.28
N ALA A 184 18.13 2.34 20.19
CA ALA A 184 17.47 2.34 18.88
C ALA A 184 17.16 0.92 18.39
N ARG A 185 18.04 -0.05 18.66
CA ARG A 185 17.81 -1.47 18.34
C ARG A 185 16.71 -2.10 19.19
N ILE A 186 16.68 -1.82 20.49
CA ILE A 186 15.62 -2.32 21.39
C ILE A 186 14.26 -1.77 20.93
N LEU A 187 14.17 -0.46 20.67
CA LEU A 187 12.94 0.15 20.18
C LEU A 187 12.54 -0.40 18.80
N ALA A 188 13.49 -0.62 17.89
CA ALA A 188 13.19 -1.21 16.60
C ALA A 188 12.64 -2.65 16.70
N ASN A 189 13.22 -3.46 17.59
CA ASN A 189 12.77 -4.84 17.87
C ASN A 189 11.36 -4.89 18.46
N ILE A 190 10.93 -3.87 19.21
CA ILE A 190 9.56 -3.76 19.71
C ILE A 190 8.64 -3.26 18.59
N ALA A 191 9.06 -2.21 17.89
CA ALA A 191 8.24 -1.52 16.90
C ALA A 191 7.95 -2.39 15.67
N ILE A 192 8.84 -3.32 15.28
CA ILE A 192 8.63 -4.21 14.13
C ILE A 192 7.34 -5.05 14.26
N TRP A 193 6.92 -5.40 15.48
CA TRP A 193 5.67 -6.14 15.70
C TRP A 193 4.42 -5.34 15.31
N GLY A 194 4.52 -4.01 15.20
CA GLY A 194 3.47 -3.18 14.61
C GLY A 194 3.14 -3.56 13.17
N VAL A 195 4.09 -4.14 12.42
CA VAL A 195 3.85 -4.70 11.07
C VAL A 195 2.90 -5.90 11.13
N LEU A 196 3.06 -6.77 12.12
CA LEU A 196 2.15 -7.90 12.32
C LEU A 196 0.75 -7.40 12.73
N VAL A 197 0.68 -6.45 13.67
CA VAL A 197 -0.60 -5.86 14.09
C VAL A 197 -1.31 -5.19 12.91
N TYR A 198 -0.58 -4.45 12.09
CA TYR A 198 -1.08 -3.85 10.86
C TYR A 198 -1.71 -4.91 9.93
N ALA A 199 -0.97 -5.98 9.61
CA ALA A 199 -1.48 -7.04 8.74
C ALA A 199 -2.69 -7.76 9.33
N LEU A 200 -2.63 -8.13 10.62
CA LEU A 200 -3.72 -8.83 11.31
C LEU A 200 -4.95 -7.95 11.43
N PHE A 201 -4.81 -6.63 11.61
CA PHE A 201 -5.95 -5.71 11.63
C PHE A 201 -6.73 -5.78 10.31
N PHE A 202 -6.05 -5.64 9.16
CA PHE A 202 -6.73 -5.72 7.85
C PHE A 202 -7.27 -7.12 7.55
N LEU A 203 -6.55 -8.16 7.96
CA LEU A 203 -6.99 -9.54 7.78
C LEU A 203 -8.22 -9.88 8.64
N VAL A 204 -8.25 -9.48 9.92
CA VAL A 204 -9.34 -9.83 10.84
C VAL A 204 -10.54 -8.92 10.63
N ALA A 205 -10.34 -7.60 10.51
CA ALA A 205 -11.43 -6.65 10.39
C ALA A 205 -12.07 -6.65 8.99
N PHE A 206 -11.26 -6.83 7.93
CA PHE A 206 -11.74 -6.72 6.55
C PHE A 206 -11.65 -8.02 5.74
N LYS A 207 -11.09 -9.10 6.31
CA LYS A 207 -10.84 -10.38 5.60
C LYS A 207 -9.98 -10.20 4.35
N ASP A 208 -9.13 -9.17 4.34
CA ASP A 208 -8.31 -8.82 3.20
C ASP A 208 -6.96 -9.52 3.24
N TYR A 209 -6.90 -10.70 2.60
CA TYR A 209 -5.68 -11.48 2.48
C TYR A 209 -4.63 -10.82 1.58
N TYR A 210 -4.99 -9.86 0.72
CA TYR A 210 -4.01 -9.17 -0.13
C TYR A 210 -3.07 -8.31 0.69
N VAL A 211 -3.60 -7.61 1.72
CA VAL A 211 -2.77 -6.81 2.64
C VAL A 211 -1.78 -7.72 3.36
N GLY A 212 -2.21 -8.88 3.83
CA GLY A 212 -1.33 -9.81 4.53
C GLY A 212 -0.27 -10.46 3.61
N PHE A 213 -0.59 -10.86 2.37
CA PHE A 213 0.42 -11.33 1.42
C PHE A 213 1.42 -10.24 1.05
N THR A 214 0.94 -9.02 0.81
CA THR A 214 1.80 -7.86 0.52
C THR A 214 2.73 -7.55 1.70
N THR A 215 2.19 -7.60 2.92
CA THR A 215 2.95 -7.38 4.15
C THR A 215 3.98 -8.48 4.37
N SER A 216 3.60 -9.73 4.12
CA SER A 216 4.51 -10.87 4.20
C SER A 216 5.71 -10.72 3.26
N TYR A 217 5.45 -10.33 2.01
CA TYR A 217 6.50 -10.11 1.02
C TYR A 217 7.49 -9.01 1.47
N LEU A 218 6.99 -7.86 1.95
CA LEU A 218 7.85 -6.77 2.42
C LEU A 218 8.54 -7.10 3.76
N ALA A 219 7.90 -7.86 4.65
CA ALA A 219 8.53 -8.36 5.87
C ALA A 219 9.66 -9.34 5.56
N PHE A 220 9.49 -10.19 4.54
CA PHE A 220 10.55 -11.05 4.03
C PHE A 220 11.69 -10.24 3.42
N ALA A 221 11.39 -9.21 2.62
CA ALA A 221 12.38 -8.28 2.10
C ALA A 221 13.18 -7.61 3.22
N LEU A 222 12.53 -7.25 4.34
CA LEU A 222 13.19 -6.70 5.52
C LEU A 222 14.08 -7.74 6.18
N ALA A 223 13.58 -8.96 6.37
CA ALA A 223 14.33 -10.06 6.96
C ALA A 223 15.62 -10.35 6.19
N VAL A 224 15.52 -10.50 4.87
CA VAL A 224 16.68 -10.71 3.98
C VAL A 224 17.61 -9.51 3.99
N GLY A 225 17.07 -8.29 4.06
CA GLY A 225 17.87 -7.08 4.22
C GLY A 225 18.75 -7.15 5.46
N GLN A 226 18.17 -7.55 6.59
CA GLN A 226 18.87 -7.56 7.89
C GLN A 226 19.74 -8.80 8.15
N LEU A 227 19.76 -9.82 7.27
CA LEU A 227 20.61 -11.01 7.43
C LEU A 227 22.11 -10.68 7.51
N GLY A 228 22.55 -9.53 6.97
CA GLY A 228 23.94 -9.09 6.98
C GLY A 228 24.34 -8.16 8.15
N THR A 229 23.41 -7.73 9.01
CA THR A 229 23.67 -6.69 10.01
C THR A 229 23.97 -7.28 11.40
N LYS A 230 25.27 -7.39 11.75
CA LYS A 230 25.91 -7.64 13.08
C LYS A 230 25.10 -8.44 14.14
N ALA A 231 25.71 -9.53 14.64
CA ALA A 231 25.26 -10.57 15.58
C ALA A 231 24.26 -10.27 16.73
N ILE A 232 24.03 -9.01 17.14
CA ILE A 232 23.04 -8.63 18.18
C ILE A 232 21.87 -7.87 17.53
N ALA A 233 21.34 -8.39 16.42
CA ALA A 233 20.17 -7.84 15.74
C ALA A 233 19.07 -8.93 15.68
N LEU A 234 18.16 -8.92 16.66
CA LEU A 234 16.94 -9.76 16.65
C LEU A 234 15.91 -9.30 15.59
N GLN A 235 16.28 -8.32 14.78
CA GLN A 235 15.41 -7.77 13.75
C GLN A 235 15.12 -8.79 12.64
N TRP A 236 16.12 -9.55 12.19
CA TRP A 236 15.94 -10.51 11.09
C TRP A 236 15.04 -11.71 11.47
N PRO A 237 15.18 -12.37 12.65
CA PRO A 237 14.28 -13.47 13.02
C PRO A 237 12.85 -12.99 13.26
N PHE A 238 12.68 -11.79 13.84
CA PHE A 238 11.35 -11.20 14.02
C PHE A 238 10.71 -10.90 12.67
N ALA A 239 11.46 -10.34 11.73
CA ALA A 239 10.97 -10.08 10.38
C ALA A 239 10.56 -11.38 9.65
N PHE A 240 11.36 -12.46 9.75
CA PHE A 240 10.97 -13.77 9.20
C PHE A 240 9.73 -14.34 9.87
N THR A 241 9.64 -14.23 11.19
CA THR A 241 8.47 -14.68 11.95
C THR A 241 7.21 -13.94 11.51
N ILE A 242 7.29 -12.62 11.38
CA ILE A 242 6.19 -11.78 10.90
C ILE A 242 5.82 -12.17 9.46
N ALA A 243 6.81 -12.35 8.58
CA ALA A 243 6.56 -12.77 7.21
C ALA A 243 5.84 -14.13 7.14
N GLY A 244 6.28 -15.11 7.93
CA GLY A 244 5.67 -16.43 7.99
C GLY A 244 4.26 -16.41 8.58
N LEU A 245 4.07 -15.75 9.73
CA LEU A 245 2.76 -15.64 10.38
C LEU A 245 1.74 -14.94 9.48
N THR A 246 2.12 -13.82 8.87
CA THR A 246 1.24 -13.09 7.94
C THR A 246 0.94 -13.90 6.69
N PHE A 247 1.92 -14.62 6.12
CA PHE A 247 1.70 -15.51 4.98
C PHE A 247 0.70 -16.61 5.31
N ILE A 248 0.92 -17.32 6.41
CA ILE A 248 0.06 -18.43 6.84
C ILE A 248 -1.34 -17.89 7.12
N ALA A 249 -1.48 -16.82 7.91
CA ALA A 249 -2.79 -16.24 8.22
C ALA A 249 -3.52 -15.79 6.94
N SER A 250 -2.83 -15.20 5.97
CA SER A 250 -3.41 -14.85 4.66
C SER A 250 -3.79 -16.07 3.83
N ALA A 251 -2.98 -17.13 3.82
CA ALA A 251 -3.31 -18.37 3.12
C ALA A 251 -4.54 -19.06 3.73
N LEU A 252 -4.64 -19.09 5.06
CA LEU A 252 -5.81 -19.59 5.78
C LEU A 252 -7.07 -18.80 5.41
N ALA A 253 -6.98 -17.47 5.36
CA ALA A 253 -8.10 -16.60 4.99
C ALA A 253 -8.47 -16.69 3.50
N ALA A 254 -7.50 -16.97 2.62
CA ALA A 254 -7.71 -17.11 1.18
C ALA A 254 -8.35 -18.46 0.80
N PHE A 255 -8.09 -19.52 1.57
CA PHE A 255 -8.56 -20.88 1.30
C PHE A 255 -9.35 -21.46 2.49
N PRO A 256 -10.57 -20.95 2.76
CA PRO A 256 -11.38 -21.44 3.89
C PRO A 256 -11.72 -22.94 3.80
N GLY A 257 -11.84 -23.49 2.58
CA GLY A 257 -12.16 -24.90 2.36
C GLY A 257 -11.04 -25.90 2.68
N ILE A 258 -9.78 -25.45 2.84
CA ILE A 258 -8.64 -26.34 3.15
C ILE A 258 -8.36 -26.40 4.66
N PHE A 259 -8.72 -25.36 5.41
CA PHE A 259 -8.31 -25.18 6.81
C PHE A 259 -9.45 -25.14 7.83
N GLY A 260 -10.67 -25.47 7.41
CA GLY A 260 -11.80 -25.63 8.30
C GLY A 260 -12.93 -24.67 7.94
N GLU A 261 -13.98 -25.27 7.40
CA GLU A 261 -15.33 -24.73 7.45
C GLU A 261 -15.70 -24.53 8.94
N ASN A 262 -16.32 -23.39 9.26
CA ASN A 262 -16.91 -23.02 10.56
C ASN A 262 -16.00 -22.38 11.64
N THR A 263 -15.56 -21.13 11.42
CA THR A 263 -15.53 -20.18 12.54
C THR A 263 -16.85 -19.41 12.53
N GLY A 264 -17.75 -19.75 13.46
CA GLY A 264 -19.13 -19.26 13.60
C GLY A 264 -19.28 -17.75 13.82
N LEU A 265 -18.94 -16.96 12.80
CA LEU A 265 -19.36 -15.58 12.59
C LEU A 265 -20.13 -15.44 11.26
N GLU A 266 -20.64 -16.54 10.72
CA GLU A 266 -21.75 -16.53 9.75
C GLU A 266 -23.08 -16.41 10.50
N GLY A 267 -23.21 -15.32 11.26
CA GLY A 267 -24.50 -14.83 11.72
C GLY A 267 -25.09 -13.96 10.63
N SER A 268 -25.93 -14.55 9.77
CA SER A 268 -27.09 -13.92 9.13
C SER A 268 -26.96 -12.43 8.74
N GLY A 269 -26.69 -12.12 7.47
CA GLY A 269 -26.98 -10.76 7.01
C GLY A 269 -26.41 -10.21 5.71
N ARG A 270 -26.07 -11.01 4.69
CA ARG A 270 -25.75 -10.42 3.37
C ARG A 270 -25.92 -11.31 2.14
N ARG A 271 -26.92 -12.20 2.18
CA ARG A 271 -27.37 -12.99 1.01
C ARG A 271 -28.78 -12.60 0.53
N GLY A 272 -29.17 -11.34 0.74
CA GLY A 272 -30.57 -10.90 0.61
C GLY A 272 -30.83 -9.60 -0.16
N GLU A 273 -29.90 -9.10 -0.99
CA GLU A 273 -30.20 -7.97 -1.90
C GLU A 273 -29.86 -8.34 -3.35
N ARG A 274 -30.45 -9.44 -3.83
CA ARG A 274 -30.90 -9.50 -5.22
C ARG A 274 -32.31 -8.93 -5.21
N ALA A 275 -32.45 -7.62 -5.42
CA ALA A 275 -33.76 -7.06 -5.71
C ALA A 275 -34.26 -7.67 -7.05
N PRO A 276 -35.47 -8.24 -7.07
CA PRO A 276 -36.01 -8.91 -8.25
C PRO A 276 -36.35 -7.90 -9.35
N LEU A 277 -36.13 -8.33 -10.60
CA LEU A 277 -36.56 -7.66 -11.82
C LEU A 277 -38.04 -7.32 -11.71
N LEU A 278 -38.40 -6.04 -11.79
CA LEU A 278 -39.75 -5.64 -12.15
C LEU A 278 -39.99 -6.14 -13.57
N GLN A 279 -40.77 -7.20 -13.70
CA GLN A 279 -41.43 -7.56 -14.94
C GLN A 279 -42.44 -6.44 -15.21
N GLU A 280 -42.25 -5.73 -16.32
CA GLU A 280 -43.29 -4.90 -16.91
C GLU A 280 -44.35 -5.85 -17.47
N ASP A 281 -45.44 -6.03 -16.73
CA ASP A 281 -46.66 -6.63 -17.26
C ASP A 281 -47.58 -5.51 -17.78
N ALA A 282 -48.16 -5.81 -18.95
CA ALA A 282 -48.95 -5.00 -19.87
C ALA A 282 -50.08 -4.14 -19.28
#